data_AF-A0A1H0IXK2-F1
#
_entry.id   AF-A0A1H0IXK2-F1
#
_cell.length_a   1.000
_cell.length_b   1.000
_cell.length_c   1.000
_cell.angle_alpha   90.00
_cell.angle_beta   90.00
_cell.angle_gamma   90.00
#
_symmetry.space_group_name_H-M   'P 1'
#
loop_
_entity.id
_entity.type
_entity.pdbx_description
1 polymer ?
#
loop_
_entity_poly.entity_id
_entity_poly.type
_entity_poly.pdbx_seq_one_letter_code
_entity_poly.pdbx_strand_id
1 'polypeptide(L)'
;MRNTIIIILIFCSLFCKAQKEVSIVAKFKALKTFVPYAFMPNDSIIRFQKRKYLVKTKAYLENGEFIGVDIWNPLGYVEHTKNELSKVTEVFYDAYEIDLAKIARILDDKHINIDGKTYRIRFFNKKRKEIYYFAGIDPEYLHIIRYQ
;
A
#
# COMPACT_ATOMS: atom_id res chain seq x y z
N MET A 1 7.01 -29.42 39.42
CA MET A 1 6.02 -29.12 38.34
C MET A 1 5.65 -27.64 38.22
N ARG A 2 5.56 -26.86 39.31
CA ARG A 2 5.18 -25.44 39.26
C ARG A 2 6.21 -24.52 38.56
N ASN A 3 7.51 -24.80 38.75
CA ASN A 3 8.59 -24.00 38.14
C ASN A 3 8.73 -24.20 36.62
N THR A 4 8.36 -25.38 36.10
CA THR A 4 8.47 -25.70 34.67
C THR A 4 7.45 -24.92 33.83
N ILE A 5 6.26 -24.68 34.39
CA ILE A 5 5.18 -23.92 33.73
C ILE A 5 5.55 -22.43 33.60
N ILE A 6 6.21 -21.87 34.62
CA ILE A 6 6.63 -20.46 34.63
C ILE A 6 7.70 -20.20 33.55
N ILE A 7 8.65 -21.13 33.36
CA ILE A 7 9.70 -21.02 32.34
C ILE A 7 9.11 -21.07 30.92
N ILE A 8 8.10 -21.91 30.68
CA ILE A 8 7.42 -22.01 29.37
C ILE A 8 6.63 -20.73 29.05
N LEU A 9 5.97 -20.12 30.03
CA LEU A 9 5.22 -18.86 29.84
C LEU A 9 6.13 -17.67 29.54
N ILE A 10 7.31 -17.59 30.16
CA ILE A 10 8.32 -16.54 29.89
C ILE A 10 8.95 -16.73 28.50
N PHE A 11 9.15 -17.97 28.05
CA PHE A 11 9.63 -18.24 26.70
C PHE A 11 8.58 -17.88 25.64
N CYS A 12 7.30 -18.16 25.87
CA CYS A 12 6.22 -17.79 24.94
C CYS A 12 6.05 -16.27 24.76
N SER A 13 6.26 -15.46 25.81
CA SER A 13 6.15 -14.00 25.70
C SER A 13 7.30 -13.37 24.92
N LEU A 14 8.48 -13.99 24.89
CA LEU A 14 9.65 -13.52 24.13
C LEU A 14 9.49 -13.67 22.61
N PHE A 15 8.62 -14.57 22.14
CA PHE A 15 8.37 -14.79 20.70
C PHE A 15 7.11 -14.11 20.17
N CYS A 16 6.33 -13.44 21.01
CA CYS A 16 5.19 -12.67 20.56
C CYS A 16 5.67 -11.32 20.02
N LYS A 17 6.11 -11.27 18.75
CA LYS A 17 6.30 -10.00 18.05
C LYS A 17 4.95 -9.27 18.06
N ALA A 18 4.87 -8.17 18.81
CA ALA A 18 3.68 -7.34 18.87
C ALA A 18 3.33 -6.86 17.45
N GLN A 19 2.15 -7.25 16.96
CA GLN A 19 1.63 -6.77 15.69
C GLN A 19 1.32 -5.29 15.82
N LYS A 20 1.73 -4.50 14.83
CA LYS A 20 1.52 -3.05 14.84
C LYS A 20 0.42 -2.68 13.86
N GLU A 21 -0.64 -2.06 14.36
CA GLU A 21 -1.67 -1.46 13.52
C GLU A 21 -1.27 -0.04 13.12
N VAL A 22 -1.47 0.32 11.85
CA VAL A 22 -1.19 1.65 11.30
C VAL A 22 -2.34 2.14 10.44
N SER A 23 -2.69 3.43 10.55
CA SER A 23 -3.67 4.06 9.68
C SER A 23 -3.03 4.40 8.34
N ILE A 24 -3.72 4.07 7.26
CA ILE A 24 -3.30 4.38 5.89
C ILE A 24 -3.75 5.80 5.54
N VAL A 25 -2.84 6.61 5.03
CA VAL A 25 -3.10 7.99 4.56
C VAL A 25 -3.02 8.12 3.05
N ALA A 26 -2.32 7.22 2.37
CA ALA A 26 -2.34 7.15 0.92
C ALA A 26 -2.03 5.76 0.40
N LYS A 27 -2.51 5.46 -0.81
CA LYS A 27 -2.20 4.24 -1.55
C LYS A 27 -1.81 4.57 -2.97
N PHE A 28 -0.80 3.87 -3.45
CA PHE A 28 -0.27 4.02 -4.80
C PHE A 28 -0.32 2.67 -5.50
N LYS A 29 -0.82 2.67 -6.73
CA LYS A 29 -0.64 1.57 -7.66
C LYS A 29 0.29 2.03 -8.76
N ALA A 30 1.43 1.37 -8.93
CA ALA A 30 2.44 1.78 -9.90
C ALA A 30 2.75 0.65 -10.88
N LEU A 31 2.58 0.92 -12.17
CA LEU A 31 2.83 0.00 -13.27
C LEU A 31 4.32 -0.10 -13.54
N LYS A 32 4.86 -1.32 -13.59
CA LYS A 32 6.23 -1.59 -14.00
C LYS A 32 6.42 -1.14 -15.45
N THR A 33 7.35 -0.24 -15.66
CA THR A 33 7.62 0.30 -16.99
C THR A 33 8.70 -0.53 -17.66
N PHE A 34 8.52 -0.80 -18.95
CA PHE A 34 9.56 -1.34 -19.82
C PHE A 34 10.14 -0.17 -20.63
N VAL A 35 11.46 -0.09 -20.73
CA VAL A 35 12.17 1.00 -21.43
C VAL A 35 12.06 0.75 -22.95
N PRO A 36 11.88 1.78 -23.80
CA PRO A 36 11.93 3.22 -23.53
C PRO A 36 10.55 3.90 -23.68
N TYR A 37 9.71 3.86 -22.65
CA TYR A 37 8.61 4.83 -22.56
C TYR A 37 9.18 6.21 -22.19
N ALA A 38 8.94 7.22 -23.03
CA ALA A 38 9.27 8.60 -22.72
C ALA A 38 8.32 9.10 -21.63
N PHE A 39 8.83 9.24 -20.41
CA PHE A 39 8.06 9.84 -19.31
C PHE A 39 7.83 11.31 -19.57
N MET A 40 6.60 11.75 -19.35
CA MET A 40 6.30 13.17 -19.32
C MET A 40 6.89 13.81 -18.06
N PRO A 41 7.22 15.12 -18.07
CA PRO A 41 7.76 15.81 -16.91
C PRO A 41 6.89 15.69 -15.64
N ASN A 42 5.58 15.56 -15.82
CA ASN A 42 4.61 15.48 -14.73
C ASN A 42 4.32 14.03 -14.28
N ASP A 43 4.95 13.03 -14.91
CA ASP A 43 4.76 11.63 -14.52
C ASP A 43 5.37 11.37 -13.14
N SER A 44 4.60 10.71 -12.28
CA SER A 44 5.10 10.31 -10.97
C SER A 44 5.77 8.95 -11.09
N ILE A 45 7.11 8.96 -11.07
CA ILE A 45 7.94 7.77 -11.25
C ILE A 45 8.56 7.31 -9.93
N ILE A 46 8.36 6.04 -9.60
CA ILE A 46 8.95 5.38 -8.44
C ILE A 46 10.08 4.47 -8.92
N ARG A 47 11.26 4.60 -8.32
CA ARG A 47 12.38 3.70 -8.56
C ARG A 47 12.40 2.63 -7.47
N PHE A 48 12.23 1.38 -7.87
CA PHE A 48 12.24 0.24 -6.97
C PHE A 48 13.05 -0.92 -7.59
N GLN A 49 14.05 -1.43 -6.87
CA GLN A 49 14.92 -2.52 -7.32
C GLN A 49 15.48 -2.32 -8.75
N LYS A 50 16.07 -1.14 -9.01
CA LYS A 50 16.62 -0.74 -10.32
C LYS A 50 15.60 -0.64 -11.47
N ARG A 51 14.30 -0.85 -11.22
CA ARG A 51 13.22 -0.66 -12.18
C ARG A 51 12.46 0.63 -11.91
N LYS A 52 11.89 1.20 -12.97
CA LYS A 52 11.00 2.36 -12.90
C LYS A 52 9.55 1.88 -12.93
N TYR A 53 8.73 2.48 -12.09
CA TYR A 53 7.30 2.24 -12.03
C TYR A 53 6.57 3.57 -12.21
N LEU A 54 5.63 3.61 -13.14
CA LEU A 54 4.75 4.75 -13.36
C LEU A 54 3.56 4.64 -12.42
N VAL A 55 3.36 5.62 -11.55
CA VAL A 55 2.21 5.62 -10.63
C VAL A 55 0.94 5.83 -11.45
N LYS A 56 0.05 4.85 -11.47
CA LYS A 56 -1.23 4.92 -12.19
C LYS A 56 -2.31 5.57 -11.34
N THR A 57 -2.33 5.27 -10.05
CA THR A 57 -3.29 5.87 -9.11
C THR A 57 -2.62 6.29 -7.81
N LYS A 58 -3.14 7.37 -7.22
CA LYS A 58 -2.79 7.85 -5.87
C LYS A 58 -4.07 8.12 -5.10
N ALA A 59 -4.53 7.18 -4.29
CA ALA A 59 -5.70 7.37 -3.45
C ALA A 59 -5.29 7.99 -2.12
N TYR A 60 -6.03 8.98 -1.64
CA TYR A 60 -5.74 9.72 -0.42
C TYR A 60 -6.84 9.48 0.62
N LEU A 61 -6.40 9.30 1.86
CA LEU A 61 -7.27 9.09 3.01
C LEU A 61 -6.92 10.10 4.10
N GLU A 62 -7.94 10.72 4.68
CA GLU A 62 -7.83 11.60 5.84
C GLU A 62 -8.76 11.08 6.93
N ASN A 63 -8.22 10.87 8.14
CA ASN A 63 -8.97 10.29 9.27
C ASN A 63 -9.69 8.97 8.94
N GLY A 64 -9.12 8.17 8.01
CA GLY A 64 -9.71 6.93 7.55
C GLY A 64 -10.87 7.10 6.55
N GLU A 65 -11.13 8.31 6.07
CA GLU A 65 -12.06 8.58 4.98
C GLU A 65 -11.33 8.83 3.68
N PHE A 66 -11.83 8.26 2.59
CA PHE A 66 -11.36 8.57 1.25
C PHE A 66 -11.71 10.02 0.91
N ILE A 67 -10.70 10.82 0.54
CA ILE A 67 -10.87 12.23 0.19
C ILE A 67 -10.70 12.50 -1.31
N GLY A 68 -9.99 11.62 -2.02
CA GLY A 68 -9.79 11.76 -3.46
C GLY A 68 -8.74 10.81 -4.02
N VAL A 69 -8.57 10.86 -5.34
CA VAL A 69 -7.62 10.04 -6.09
C VAL A 69 -7.04 10.82 -7.27
N ASP A 70 -5.74 10.72 -7.48
CA ASP A 70 -5.12 11.12 -8.74
C ASP A 70 -5.03 9.91 -9.67
N ILE A 71 -5.52 10.03 -10.90
CA ILE A 71 -5.47 8.99 -11.92
C ILE A 71 -4.61 9.46 -13.08
N TRP A 72 -3.60 8.67 -13.43
CA TRP A 72 -2.75 8.95 -14.57
C TRP A 72 -3.51 8.72 -15.89
N ASN A 73 -3.35 9.65 -16.83
CA ASN A 73 -3.74 9.52 -18.23
C ASN A 73 -2.59 10.02 -19.14
N PRO A 74 -2.70 9.83 -20.48
CA PRO A 74 -1.65 10.25 -21.41
C PRO A 74 -1.35 11.76 -21.45
N LEU A 75 -2.23 12.62 -20.93
CA LEU A 75 -2.07 14.07 -20.87
C LEU A 75 -1.59 14.55 -19.48
N GLY A 76 -1.58 13.69 -18.47
CA GLY A 76 -1.19 14.00 -17.10
C GLY A 76 -2.05 13.29 -16.06
N TYR A 77 -1.92 13.71 -14.80
CA TYR A 77 -2.83 13.22 -13.75
C TYR A 77 -4.11 14.04 -13.75
N VAL A 78 -5.23 13.35 -13.59
CA VAL A 78 -6.53 13.96 -13.29
C VAL A 78 -6.85 13.65 -11.84
N GLU A 79 -7.12 14.72 -11.09
CA GLU A 79 -7.58 14.62 -9.71
C GLU A 79 -9.10 14.42 -9.69
N HIS A 80 -9.55 13.53 -8.82
CA HIS A 80 -10.96 13.32 -8.52
C HIS A 80 -11.18 13.36 -7.01
N THR A 81 -12.04 14.25 -6.55
CA THR A 81 -12.38 14.40 -5.14
C THR A 81 -13.49 13.42 -4.73
N LYS A 82 -13.62 13.16 -3.42
CA LYS A 82 -14.72 12.37 -2.84
C LYS A 82 -16.10 12.87 -3.31
N ASN A 83 -16.28 14.20 -3.39
CA ASN A 83 -17.56 14.80 -3.78
C ASN A 83 -17.91 14.53 -5.25
N GLU A 84 -16.93 14.61 -6.14
CA GLU A 84 -17.12 14.27 -7.57
C GLU A 84 -17.40 12.79 -7.74
N LEU A 85 -16.71 11.94 -6.97
CA LEU A 85 -16.87 10.49 -7.00
C LEU A 85 -18.08 9.99 -6.21
N SER A 86 -18.75 10.83 -5.41
CA SER A 86 -19.99 10.43 -4.71
C SER A 86 -21.11 10.00 -5.66
N LYS A 87 -21.01 10.38 -6.94
CA LYS A 87 -21.97 10.06 -8.00
C LYS A 87 -21.53 8.89 -8.88
N VAL A 88 -20.35 8.32 -8.68
CA VAL A 88 -19.86 7.18 -9.48
C VAL A 88 -20.24 5.84 -8.83
N THR A 89 -20.26 4.79 -9.64
CA THR A 89 -20.57 3.43 -9.22
C THR A 89 -19.33 2.69 -8.71
N GLU A 90 -19.52 1.56 -8.03
CA GLU A 90 -18.44 0.64 -7.62
C GLU A 90 -17.52 0.24 -8.79
N VAL A 91 -18.09 0.18 -10.01
CA VAL A 91 -17.36 -0.09 -11.26
C VAL A 91 -16.20 0.88 -11.48
N PHE A 92 -16.32 2.15 -11.06
CA PHE A 92 -15.22 3.10 -11.16
C PHE A 92 -14.06 2.70 -10.26
N TYR A 93 -14.35 2.36 -8.99
CA TYR A 93 -13.33 1.95 -8.03
C TYR A 93 -12.65 0.66 -8.48
N ASP A 94 -13.40 -0.29 -9.03
CA ASP A 94 -12.85 -1.53 -9.55
C ASP A 94 -12.00 -1.32 -10.80
N ALA A 95 -12.48 -0.53 -11.77
CA ALA A 95 -11.77 -0.27 -13.03
C ALA A 95 -10.41 0.41 -12.81
N TYR A 96 -10.31 1.26 -11.79
CA TYR A 96 -9.07 1.93 -11.41
C TYR A 96 -8.33 1.24 -10.24
N GLU A 97 -8.87 0.12 -9.75
CA GLU A 97 -8.39 -0.65 -8.59
C GLU A 97 -8.06 0.25 -7.37
N ILE A 98 -8.99 1.14 -7.04
CA ILE A 98 -8.90 2.06 -5.93
C ILE A 98 -9.36 1.33 -4.66
N ASP A 99 -8.40 0.76 -3.93
CA ASP A 99 -8.64 0.08 -2.66
C ASP A 99 -8.86 1.09 -1.51
N LEU A 100 -9.99 1.00 -0.82
CA LEU A 100 -10.38 1.89 0.27
C LEU A 100 -10.02 1.39 1.68
N ALA A 101 -9.28 0.30 1.83
CA ALA A 101 -8.81 -0.17 3.14
C ALA A 101 -8.10 0.95 3.93
N LYS A 102 -8.51 1.12 5.18
CA LYS A 102 -8.15 2.27 6.02
C LYS A 102 -6.97 1.99 6.95
N ILE A 103 -6.76 0.72 7.24
CA ILE A 103 -5.84 0.24 8.26
C ILE A 103 -5.00 -0.88 7.63
N ALA A 104 -3.73 -0.92 8.00
CA ALA A 104 -2.88 -2.07 7.77
C ALA A 104 -2.32 -2.58 9.10
N ARG A 105 -2.23 -3.90 9.23
CA ARG A 105 -1.59 -4.56 10.37
C ARG A 105 -0.25 -5.13 9.94
N ILE A 106 0.84 -4.55 10.43
CA ILE A 106 2.19 -5.06 10.24
C ILE A 106 2.33 -6.27 11.17
N LEU A 107 2.36 -7.46 10.58
CA LEU A 107 2.40 -8.73 11.32
C LEU A 107 3.83 -9.02 11.80
N ASP A 108 4.80 -8.78 10.92
CA ASP A 108 6.23 -8.93 11.17
C ASP A 108 7.05 -8.07 10.18
N ASP A 109 8.36 -8.30 10.10
CA ASP A 109 9.29 -7.59 9.21
C ASP A 109 9.10 -7.89 7.71
N LYS A 110 8.31 -8.91 7.37
CA LYS A 110 8.11 -9.45 6.02
C LYS A 110 6.64 -9.49 5.60
N HIS A 111 5.70 -9.31 6.51
CA HIS A 111 4.28 -9.50 6.23
C HIS A 111 3.42 -8.36 6.73
N ILE A 112 2.43 -8.00 5.92
CA ILE A 112 1.42 -7.00 6.23
C ILE A 112 0.05 -7.55 5.89
N ASN A 113 -0.92 -7.34 6.78
CA ASN A 113 -2.33 -7.63 6.53
C ASN A 113 -3.05 -6.33 6.17
N ILE A 114 -3.76 -6.32 5.04
CA ILE A 114 -4.58 -5.22 4.56
C ILE A 114 -5.92 -5.83 4.19
N ASP A 115 -6.99 -5.39 4.88
CA ASP A 115 -8.36 -5.87 4.66
C ASP A 115 -8.48 -7.42 4.70
N GLY A 116 -7.89 -8.04 5.73
CA GLY A 116 -7.91 -9.49 5.91
C GLY A 116 -6.94 -10.27 5.01
N LYS A 117 -6.39 -9.65 3.95
CA LYS A 117 -5.42 -10.28 3.05
C LYS A 117 -3.99 -10.02 3.50
N THR A 118 -3.17 -11.07 3.54
CA THR A 118 -1.76 -10.97 3.93
C THR A 118 -0.86 -10.89 2.71
N TYR A 119 -0.03 -9.86 2.66
CA TYR A 119 0.94 -9.60 1.60
C TYR A 119 2.36 -9.66 2.14
N ARG A 120 3.30 -10.07 1.27
CA ARG A 120 4.73 -10.00 1.58
C ARG A 120 5.25 -8.59 1.32
N ILE A 121 5.81 -7.99 2.37
CA ILE A 121 6.55 -6.73 2.31
C ILE A 121 7.80 -6.94 1.48
N ARG A 122 7.99 -6.07 0.47
CA ARG A 122 9.16 -6.04 -0.39
C ARG A 122 10.16 -4.98 0.04
N PHE A 123 9.68 -3.88 0.58
CA PHE A 123 10.53 -2.83 1.14
C PHE A 123 9.77 -1.94 2.11
N PHE A 124 10.48 -1.48 3.14
CA PHE A 124 9.95 -0.61 4.17
C PHE A 124 10.73 0.71 4.18
N ASN A 125 10.12 1.79 3.71
CA ASN A 125 10.71 3.11 3.73
C ASN A 125 10.25 3.85 5.00
N LYS A 126 11.01 3.70 6.09
CA LYS A 126 10.70 4.32 7.39
C LYS A 126 10.64 5.85 7.31
N LYS A 127 11.49 6.47 6.48
CA LYS A 127 11.56 7.94 6.34
C LYS A 127 10.29 8.52 5.72
N ARG A 128 9.74 7.85 4.70
CA ARG A 128 8.50 8.28 4.03
C ARG A 128 7.24 7.62 4.61
N LYS A 129 7.40 6.77 5.63
CA LYS A 129 6.36 5.88 6.16
C LYS A 129 5.63 5.12 5.06
N GLU A 130 6.39 4.49 4.16
CA GLU A 130 5.84 3.75 3.02
C GLU A 130 6.18 2.26 3.10
N ILE A 131 5.21 1.40 2.80
CA ILE A 131 5.38 -0.05 2.71
C ILE A 131 5.08 -0.48 1.28
N TYR A 132 6.06 -1.13 0.67
CA TYR A 132 6.04 -1.57 -0.71
C TYR A 132 5.75 -3.06 -0.73
N TYR A 133 4.76 -3.47 -1.51
CA TYR A 133 4.36 -4.86 -1.64
C TYR A 133 3.84 -5.15 -3.04
N PHE A 134 3.62 -6.43 -3.28
CA PHE A 134 3.10 -6.93 -4.53
C PHE A 134 1.89 -7.81 -4.26
N ALA A 135 0.85 -7.66 -5.08
CA ALA A 135 -0.27 -8.58 -5.12
C ALA A 135 0.05 -9.68 -6.14
N GLY A 136 0.21 -10.94 -5.70
CA GLY A 136 0.47 -12.08 -6.60
C GLY A 136 1.95 -12.45 -6.81
N ILE A 137 2.18 -13.37 -7.77
CA ILE A 137 3.46 -14.09 -7.98
C ILE A 137 4.43 -13.34 -8.92
N ASP A 138 3.97 -12.84 -10.07
CA ASP A 138 4.72 -11.89 -10.92
C ASP A 138 3.93 -10.59 -11.10
N PRO A 139 4.15 -9.63 -10.19
CA PRO A 139 3.32 -8.44 -10.07
C PRO A 139 3.85 -7.37 -11.02
N GLU A 140 3.14 -7.18 -12.11
CA GLU A 140 3.32 -6.02 -12.99
C GLU A 140 3.10 -4.70 -12.23
N TYR A 141 2.31 -4.73 -11.15
CA TYR A 141 2.00 -3.58 -10.32
C TYR A 141 2.71 -3.64 -8.97
N LEU A 142 3.45 -2.57 -8.67
CA LEU A 142 3.96 -2.28 -7.34
C LEU A 142 2.89 -1.52 -6.55
N HIS A 143 2.48 -2.09 -5.44
CA HIS A 143 1.55 -1.46 -4.51
C HIS A 143 2.32 -0.82 -3.37
N ILE A 144 1.92 0.38 -2.98
CA ILE A 144 2.55 1.12 -1.90
C ILE A 144 1.46 1.68 -1.02
N ILE A 145 1.58 1.46 0.29
CA ILE A 145 0.78 2.19 1.26
C ILE A 145 1.67 3.20 1.98
N ARG A 146 1.16 4.40 2.20
CA ARG A 146 1.73 5.37 3.13
C ARG A 146 0.88 5.40 4.38
N TYR A 147 1.53 5.39 5.53
CA TYR A 147 0.87 5.30 6.83
C TYR A 147 1.31 6.41 7.79
N GLN A 148 0.55 6.60 8.87
CA GLN A 148 0.88 7.52 9.98
C GLN A 148 1.31 6.76 11.24
#